data_AF-A0A523Y3I9-F1
#
_entry.id   AF-A0A523Y3I9-F1
#
_cell.length_a   1.000
_cell.length_b   1.000
_cell.length_c   1.000
_cell.angle_alpha   90.00
_cell.angle_beta   90.00
_cell.angle_gamma   90.00
#
_symmetry.space_group_name_H-M   'P 1'
#
loop_
_entity.id
_entity.type
_entity.pdbx_description
1 polymer ?
#
loop_
_entity_poly.entity_id
_entity_poly.type
_entity_poly.pdbx_seq_one_letter_code
_entity_poly.pdbx_strand_id
1 'polypeptide(L)' 'MLAKIEEDIKRLARHTIVLNFVILHRSIGIIKLSELSGFPQHQVRYSLRVLEHHNLIKPSPQGAVATARGKKFM' A
#
# COMPACT_ATOMS: atom_id res chain seq x y z
N MET A 1 25.78 -6.19 0.57
CA MET A 1 24.82 -6.92 1.42
C MET A 1 23.95 -5.94 2.24
N LEU A 2 24.54 -5.02 3.01
CA LEU A 2 23.80 -4.02 3.79
C LEU A 2 22.89 -3.09 2.95
N ALA A 3 23.37 -2.57 1.82
CA ALA A 3 22.58 -1.68 0.96
C ALA A 3 21.29 -2.32 0.42
N LYS A 4 21.32 -3.64 0.13
CA LYS A 4 20.14 -4.38 -0.32
C LYS A 4 19.09 -4.49 0.80
N ILE A 5 19.55 -4.77 2.02
CA ILE A 5 18.69 -4.84 3.21
C ILE A 5 18.04 -3.47 3.48
N GLU A 6 18.80 -2.39 3.36
CA GLU A 6 18.27 -1.03 3.53
C GLU A 6 17.18 -0.72 2.50
N GLU A 7 17.38 -1.11 1.24
CA GLU A 7 16.38 -0.94 0.19
C GLU A 7 15.11 -1.76 0.46
N ASP A 8 15.26 -3.00 0.93
CA ASP A 8 14.14 -3.86 1.28
C ASP A 8 13.34 -3.30 2.47
N ILE A 9 14.02 -2.73 3.48
CA ILE A 9 13.35 -2.03 4.59
C ILE A 9 12.56 -0.82 4.08
N LYS A 10 13.13 0.00 3.19
CA LYS A 10 12.42 1.15 2.59
C LYS A 10 11.18 0.71 1.82
N ARG A 11 11.26 -0.42 1.10
CA ARG A 11 10.12 -0.99 0.36
C ARG A 11 9.03 -1.46 1.31
N LEU A 12 9.38 -2.18 2.38
CA LEU A 12 8.44 -2.63 3.41
C LEU A 12 7.75 -1.44 4.10
N ALA A 13 8.52 -0.43 4.51
CA ALA A 13 7.98 0.78 5.14
C ALA A 13 6.93 1.46 4.24
N ARG A 14 7.21 1.57 2.94
CA ARG A 14 6.24 2.10 1.98
C ARG A 14 4.98 1.24 1.90
N HIS A 15 5.11 -0.08 1.85
CA HIS A 15 3.94 -0.98 1.81
C HIS A 15 3.05 -0.79 3.04
N THR A 16 3.64 -0.65 4.23
CA THR A 16 2.92 -0.40 5.49
C THR A 16 2.19 0.94 5.45
N ILE A 17 2.85 2.00 4.98
CA ILE A 17 2.22 3.33 4.83
C ILE A 17 1.03 3.25 3.87
N VAL A 18 1.20 2.62 2.71
CA VAL A 18 0.14 2.44 1.70
C VAL A 18 -1.05 1.67 2.29
N LEU A 19 -0.80 0.59 3.04
CA LEU A 19 -1.86 -0.17 3.71
C LEU A 19 -2.63 0.69 4.71
N ASN A 20 -1.93 1.49 5.52
CA ASN A 20 -2.55 2.39 6.49
C ASN A 20 -3.46 3.41 5.78
N PHE A 21 -3.02 4.02 4.68
CA PHE A 21 -3.85 4.92 3.88
C PHE A 21 -5.14 4.25 3.40
N VAL A 22 -5.05 3.01 2.90
CA VAL A 22 -6.20 2.24 2.42
C VAL A 22 -7.19 1.92 3.56
N ILE A 23 -6.70 1.62 4.76
CA ILE A 23 -7.54 1.38 5.94
C ILE A 23 -8.27 2.67 6.36
N LEU A 24 -7.56 3.80 6.41
CA LEU A 24 -8.08 5.09 6.87
C LEU A 24 -9.14 5.68 5.92
N HIS A 25 -8.96 5.55 4.60
CA HIS A 25 -9.77 6.28 3.62
C HIS A 25 -10.98 5.51 3.07
N ARG A 26 -11.31 4.33 3.64
CA ARG A 26 -12.33 3.36 3.16
C ARG A 26 -12.08 2.80 1.75
N SER A 27 -11.86 3.66 0.76
CA SER A 27 -11.46 3.33 -0.60
C SER A 27 -10.56 4.44 -1.16
N ILE A 28 -9.41 4.08 -1.74
CA ILE A 28 -8.48 5.09 -2.29
C ILE A 28 -7.79 4.62 -3.57
N GLY A 29 -7.78 5.48 -4.59
CA GLY A 29 -7.13 5.22 -5.87
C GLY A 29 -5.62 5.55 -5.85
N ILE A 30 -4.88 5.03 -6.84
CA ILE A 30 -3.43 5.21 -6.97
C ILE A 30 -3.03 6.69 -7.00
N ILE A 31 -3.74 7.50 -7.79
CA ILE A 31 -3.45 8.93 -7.97
C ILE A 31 -3.58 9.65 -6.62
N LYS A 32 -4.72 9.48 -5.94
CA LYS A 32 -4.96 10.15 -4.66
C LYS A 32 -4.00 9.70 -3.56
N LEU A 33 -3.67 8.40 -3.52
CA LEU A 33 -2.70 7.88 -2.57
C LEU A 33 -1.30 8.45 -2.84
N SER A 34 -0.90 8.58 -4.11
CA SER A 34 0.37 9.19 -4.50
C SER A 34 0.46 10.65 -4.03
N GLU A 35 -0.59 11.45 -4.21
CA GLU A 35 -0.66 12.83 -3.71
C GLU A 35 -0.52 12.90 -2.18
N LEU A 36 -1.26 12.06 -1.45
CA LEU A 36 -1.30 12.13 0.02
C LEU A 36 -0.04 11.56 0.70
N SER A 37 0.57 10.53 0.10
CA SER A 37 1.74 9.87 0.67
C SER A 37 3.07 10.46 0.17
N GLY A 38 3.05 11.25 -0.90
CA GLY A 38 4.25 11.76 -1.56
C GLY A 38 5.02 10.72 -2.38
N PHE A 39 4.58 9.45 -2.40
CA PHE A 39 5.23 8.41 -3.20
C PHE A 39 4.85 8.50 -4.68
N PRO A 40 5.77 8.23 -5.61
CA PRO A 40 5.44 8.16 -7.04
C PRO A 40 4.36 7.12 -7.35
N GLN A 41 3.49 7.41 -8.32
CA GLN A 41 2.36 6.54 -8.68
C GLN A 41 2.76 5.09 -8.99
N HIS A 42 3.89 4.88 -9.65
CA HIS A 42 4.36 3.52 -9.98
C HIS A 42 4.75 2.73 -8.71
N GLN A 43 5.32 3.39 -7.69
CA GLN A 43 5.66 2.75 -6.42
C GLN A 43 4.43 2.46 -5.56
N VAL A 44 3.45 3.37 -5.59
CA VAL A 44 2.14 3.15 -4.99
C VAL A 44 1.46 1.94 -5.63
N ARG A 45 1.40 1.90 -6.96
CA ARG A 45 0.83 0.79 -7.72
C ARG A 45 1.50 -0.54 -7.36
N TYR A 46 2.84 -0.55 -7.32
CA TYR A 46 3.59 -1.74 -6.92
C TYR A 46 3.22 -2.19 -5.50
N SER A 47 3.15 -1.24 -4.55
CA SER A 47 2.76 -1.53 -3.17
C SER A 47 1.35 -2.11 -3.05
N LEU A 48 0.38 -1.55 -3.78
CA LEU A 48 -0.98 -2.07 -3.81
C LEU A 48 -1.02 -3.51 -4.35
N ARG A 49 -0.28 -3.83 -5.42
CA ARG A 49 -0.20 -5.20 -5.93
C ARG A 49 0.38 -6.18 -4.92
N VAL A 50 1.42 -5.79 -4.18
CA VAL A 50 2.00 -6.64 -3.12
C VAL A 50 0.98 -6.88 -2.02
N LEU A 51 0.30 -5.83 -1.54
CA LEU A 51 -0.73 -5.95 -0.51
C LEU A 51 -1.93 -6.78 -0.96
N GLU A 52 -2.33 -6.66 -2.22
CA GLU A 52 -3.39 -7.47 -2.85
C GLU A 52 -2.99 -8.94 -2.92
N HIS A 53 -1.76 -9.24 -3.34
CA HIS A 53 -1.23 -10.60 -3.38
C HIS A 53 -1.27 -11.29 -2.00
N HIS A 54 -1.06 -10.53 -0.92
CA HIS A 54 -1.16 -11.02 0.46
C HIS A 54 -2.59 -10.99 1.03
N ASN A 55 -3.61 -10.67 0.22
CA ASN A 55 -5.01 -10.54 0.61
C ASN A 55 -5.25 -9.50 1.73
N LEU A 56 -4.39 -8.48 1.84
CA LEU A 56 -4.54 -7.39 2.81
C LEU A 56 -5.48 -6.30 2.27
N ILE A 57 -5.52 -6.13 0.96
CA ILE A 57 -6.44 -5.24 0.26
C ILE A 57 -7.12 -5.97 -0.89
N LYS A 58 -8.16 -5.35 -1.45
CA LYS A 58 -8.81 -5.78 -2.69
C LYS A 58 -9.07 -4.57 -3.61
N PRO A 59 -9.06 -4.77 -4.94
CA PRO A 59 -9.44 -3.73 -5.88
C PRO A 59 -10.95 -3.45 -5.79
N SER A 60 -11.33 -2.22 -6.10
CA SER A 60 -12.73 -1.82 -6.29
C SER A 60 -12.81 -0.72 -7.35
N PRO A 61 -14.01 -0.45 -7.91
CA PRO A 61 -14.20 0.64 -8.88
C PRO A 61 -13.77 2.02 -8.35
N GLN A 62 -13.82 2.23 -7.03
CA GLN A 62 -13.50 3.49 -6.37
C GLN A 62 -12.06 3.53 -5.81
N GLY A 63 -11.28 2.47 -6.03
CA GLY A 63 -9.91 2.34 -5.52
C GLY A 63 -9.69 1.09 -4.66
N ALA A 64 -8.53 0.99 -4.03
CA ALA A 64 -8.21 -0.12 -3.14
C ALA A 64 -8.99 -0.01 -1.83
N VAL A 65 -9.46 -1.16 -1.32
CA VAL A 65 -10.20 -1.29 -0.05
C VAL A 65 -9.51 -2.33 0.83
N ALA A 66 -9.38 -2.06 2.13
CA ALA A 66 -8.79 -3.02 3.07
C ALA A 66 -9.71 -4.23 3.31
N THR A 67 -9.14 -5.43 3.32
CA THR A 67 -9.86 -6.64 3.72
C THR A 67 -9.95 -6.72 5.25
N ALA A 68 -10.74 -7.67 5.77
CA ALA A 68 -10.75 -7.96 7.21
C ALA A 68 -9.36 -8.36 7.73
N ARG A 69 -8.55 -9.04 6.90
CA ARG A 69 -7.17 -9.41 7.23
C ARG A 69 -6.28 -8.17 7.27
N GLY A 70 -6.37 -7.28 6.28
CA GLY A 70 -5.62 -6.02 6.27
C GLY A 70 -5.88 -5.16 7.49
N LYS A 71 -7.15 -5.05 7.91
CA LYS A 71 -7.53 -4.31 9.12
C LYS A 71 -7.05 -4.93 10.43
N LYS A 72 -6.78 -6.24 10.47
CA LYS A 72 -6.22 -6.93 11.64
C LYS A 72 -4.69 -6.90 11.68
N PHE A 73 -4.06 -6.60 10.55
CA PHE A 73 -2.60 -6.61 10.41
C PHE A 73 -1.96 -5.35 10.99
N MET A 74 -2.70 -4.24 11.03
CA MET A 74 -2.34 -2.97 11.68
C MET A 74 -3.10 -2.86 12.99
#